data_AF-A0A9N9DFS1-F1
#
_entry.id   AF-A0A9N9DFS1-F1
#
_cell.length_a   1.000
_cell.length_b   1.000
_cell.length_c   1.000
_cell.angle_alpha   90.00
_cell.angle_beta   90.00
_cell.angle_gamma   90.00
#
_symmetry.space_group_name_H-M   'P 1'
#
loop_
_entity.id
_entity.type
_entity.pdbx_description
1 polymer ?
#
loop_
_entity_poly.entity_id
_entity_poly.type
_entity_poly.pdbx_seq_one_letter_code
_entity_poly.pdbx_strand_id
1 'polypeptide(L)'
;MRTPTLTQSSKTYSTVKETLVEDQKVSSQAKSKHICQALTTRPPVLLSGTGQVLANNAIELISPYILVTRLTRQVVRFNAVNVEMLPDWLYAQVFPNQVRDSPPHERVSISIHHLVQQGLYNKETEEFPPINYFNLPKLCGDSIAEHFWKIGEQQAYDSRELAKRFAESELPDMPEEEKWVFNAGWTRYRGGDMSPEPVEYPEESALCFDVETLLSDSDYALIACAASPQAWYVWLSPRLIEYRDRYLKKMESDEKTDCESVRATDQRKHKSDKDIEIDETSCNEHKIGSLIPIGNCDKERIIVGHNVGFDRARIREEYHRDKSCNRYLDTMALHVAVSGLCTQQRPSWIKHKKATEENDTEYLSKKSDFQCVYDVSSINNLRDVYKFHCQEELNKSERNLFVDGSLEDIVKDENLPRLITYCARDVRATHRVFKVVFPRFLEVCPHPVSFAGMICMGNMFLTTNRGWDDYIESAESIYRKQLESIEL
;
A
#
# COMPACT_ATOMS: atom_id res chain seq x y z
N MET A 1 24.12 -4.09 46.98
CA MET A 1 25.42 -4.74 46.69
C MET A 1 25.18 -5.93 45.77
N ARG A 2 26.06 -6.08 44.75
CA ARG A 2 26.10 -7.10 43.69
C ARG A 2 25.36 -6.76 42.39
N THR A 3 26.10 -6.02 41.56
CA THR A 3 26.03 -5.92 40.10
C THR A 3 26.41 -7.24 39.41
N PRO A 4 25.83 -7.58 38.24
CA PRO A 4 26.37 -8.61 37.36
C PRO A 4 27.39 -8.04 36.38
N THR A 5 28.49 -8.76 36.23
CA THR A 5 29.66 -8.48 35.41
C THR A 5 29.41 -8.87 33.95
N LEU A 6 29.62 -7.94 33.01
CA LEU A 6 29.68 -8.20 31.57
C LEU A 6 31.10 -8.64 31.18
N THR A 7 31.26 -9.87 30.72
CA THR A 7 32.48 -10.36 30.07
C THR A 7 32.41 -10.11 28.57
N GLN A 8 33.26 -9.21 28.07
CA GLN A 8 33.51 -8.99 26.64
C GLN A 8 34.43 -10.10 26.12
N SER A 9 34.02 -10.78 25.03
CA SER A 9 34.93 -11.59 24.22
C SER A 9 35.31 -10.82 22.96
N SER A 10 36.55 -10.36 22.90
CA SER A 10 37.20 -9.83 21.71
C SER A 10 37.54 -10.98 20.75
N LYS A 11 36.93 -11.00 19.56
CA LYS A 11 37.45 -11.74 18.40
C LYS A 11 37.67 -10.78 17.24
N THR A 12 38.94 -10.69 16.87
CA THR A 12 39.55 -10.06 15.70
C THR A 12 38.89 -10.51 14.39
N TYR A 13 38.42 -9.56 13.59
CA TYR A 13 38.22 -9.70 12.15
C TYR A 13 38.96 -8.56 11.46
N SER A 14 40.17 -8.85 11.02
CA SER A 14 40.92 -8.03 10.06
C SER A 14 40.94 -8.75 8.72
N THR A 15 40.93 -7.96 7.64
CA THR A 15 41.21 -8.29 6.23
C THR A 15 39.97 -8.49 5.34
N VAL A 16 40.07 -7.90 4.14
CA VAL A 16 39.12 -7.83 3.01
C VAL A 16 38.16 -6.63 3.01
N LYS A 17 38.71 -5.42 2.81
CA LYS A 17 37.91 -4.23 2.45
C LYS A 17 38.63 -3.22 1.55
N GLU A 18 39.50 -3.67 0.65
CA GLU A 18 40.36 -2.77 -0.13
C GLU A 18 40.36 -2.98 -1.66
N THR A 19 39.28 -3.51 -2.25
CA THR A 19 39.25 -3.71 -3.73
C THR A 19 37.95 -3.30 -4.44
N LEU A 20 37.12 -2.44 -3.85
CA LEU A 20 35.85 -2.02 -4.47
C LEU A 20 35.61 -0.50 -4.57
N VAL A 21 36.61 0.33 -4.26
CA VAL A 21 36.46 1.80 -4.23
C VAL A 21 37.02 2.52 -5.47
N GLU A 22 37.81 1.86 -6.32
CA GLU A 22 38.44 2.52 -7.47
C GLU A 22 37.63 2.48 -8.78
N ASP A 23 36.70 1.54 -8.97
CA ASP A 23 35.96 1.42 -10.25
C ASP A 23 34.70 2.29 -10.37
N GLN A 24 34.23 2.93 -9.30
CA GLN A 24 33.04 3.82 -9.37
C GLN A 24 33.35 5.30 -9.68
N LYS A 25 34.62 5.72 -9.67
CA LYS A 25 34.99 7.13 -9.93
C LYS A 25 35.19 7.48 -11.41
N VAL A 26 35.29 6.50 -12.31
CA VAL A 26 35.60 6.75 -13.73
C VAL A 26 34.36 6.91 -14.63
N SER A 27 33.17 6.47 -14.18
CA SER A 27 31.95 6.48 -15.01
C SER A 27 31.09 7.76 -14.91
N SER A 28 31.24 8.57 -13.85
CA SER A 28 30.36 9.73 -13.59
C SER A 28 30.79 11.03 -14.28
N GLN A 29 32.01 11.12 -14.81
CA GLN A 29 32.51 12.35 -15.46
C GLN A 29 32.24 12.45 -16.98
N ALA A 30 31.69 11.41 -17.62
CA ALA A 30 31.53 11.37 -19.08
C ALA A 30 30.10 11.68 -19.60
N LYS A 31 29.09 11.91 -18.75
CA LYS A 31 27.68 12.08 -19.20
C LYS A 31 27.07 13.47 -18.98
N SER A 32 27.84 14.48 -18.56
CA SER A 32 27.34 15.84 -18.26
C SER A 32 27.65 16.90 -19.34
N LYS A 33 27.85 16.50 -20.61
CA LYS A 33 28.21 17.44 -21.70
C LYS A 33 27.24 17.54 -22.89
N HIS A 34 26.12 16.85 -22.87
CA HIS A 34 25.06 17.03 -23.86
C HIS A 34 23.71 17.08 -23.16
N ILE A 35 23.18 18.28 -22.94
CA ILE A 35 21.76 18.70 -22.79
C ILE A 35 21.83 20.11 -22.15
N CYS A 36 22.09 21.12 -22.97
CA CYS A 36 21.89 22.54 -22.63
C CYS A 36 21.94 23.39 -23.91
N GLN A 37 21.09 23.07 -24.89
CA GLN A 37 20.84 23.92 -26.05
C GLN A 37 19.40 23.71 -26.54
N ALA A 38 18.49 24.54 -26.06
CA ALA A 38 17.32 25.08 -26.79
C ALA A 38 16.42 25.79 -25.77
N LEU A 39 15.75 26.85 -26.21
CA LEU A 39 14.84 27.75 -25.46
C LEU A 39 15.50 29.03 -24.90
N THR A 40 15.95 29.90 -25.79
CA THR A 40 15.94 31.36 -25.55
C THR A 40 15.19 32.06 -26.68
N THR A 41 13.93 32.39 -26.42
CA THR A 41 13.10 33.26 -27.26
C THR A 41 13.51 34.72 -27.02
N ARG A 42 13.59 35.49 -28.12
CA ARG A 42 14.03 36.90 -28.19
C ARG A 42 13.11 37.86 -27.42
N PRO A 43 13.63 38.97 -26.85
CA PRO A 43 12.80 40.11 -26.44
C PRO A 43 12.56 41.09 -27.62
N PRO A 44 11.49 41.91 -27.58
CA PRO A 44 11.18 42.85 -28.64
C PRO A 44 11.96 44.17 -28.53
N VAL A 45 12.10 44.81 -29.70
CA VAL A 45 12.83 46.04 -30.01
C VAL A 45 12.10 47.28 -29.47
N LEU A 46 12.83 48.20 -28.83
CA LEU A 46 12.40 49.58 -28.54
C LEU A 46 12.93 50.54 -29.62
N LEU A 47 12.05 51.40 -30.12
CA LEU A 47 12.39 52.50 -31.04
C LEU A 47 11.98 53.86 -30.45
N SER A 48 12.89 54.81 -30.63
CA SER A 48 12.72 56.27 -30.77
C SER A 48 12.60 57.16 -29.52
N GLY A 49 13.32 58.29 -29.55
CA GLY A 49 13.04 59.48 -28.74
C GLY A 49 14.29 60.26 -28.28
N THR A 50 14.75 61.20 -29.10
CA THR A 50 15.82 62.19 -28.81
C THR A 50 15.40 63.27 -27.80
N GLY A 51 16.33 63.72 -26.93
CA GLY A 51 16.18 64.97 -26.17
C GLY A 51 17.29 65.19 -25.13
N GLN A 52 18.10 66.23 -25.32
CA GLN A 52 19.24 66.64 -24.47
C GLN A 52 18.84 67.49 -23.25
N VAL A 53 19.47 67.18 -22.11
CA VAL A 53 20.05 68.06 -21.07
C VAL A 53 19.13 68.98 -20.25
N LEU A 54 19.11 68.79 -18.91
CA LEU A 54 19.62 69.77 -17.91
C LEU A 54 19.64 69.18 -16.47
N ALA A 55 20.86 69.14 -15.91
CA ALA A 55 21.32 69.39 -14.54
C ALA A 55 20.66 68.75 -13.28
N ASN A 56 21.53 68.03 -12.56
CA ASN A 56 21.75 68.04 -11.11
C ASN A 56 20.67 67.50 -10.17
N ASN A 57 20.84 66.24 -9.76
CA ASN A 57 20.91 65.83 -8.36
C ASN A 57 21.59 64.46 -8.30
N ALA A 58 22.74 64.38 -7.63
CA ALA A 58 23.44 63.13 -7.37
C ALA A 58 22.66 62.33 -6.30
N ILE A 59 21.64 61.60 -6.74
CA ILE A 59 21.16 60.42 -6.03
C ILE A 59 22.03 59.29 -6.58
N GLU A 60 23.01 58.83 -5.81
CA GLU A 60 23.68 57.57 -6.09
C GLU A 60 22.59 56.50 -6.24
N LEU A 61 22.36 56.09 -7.49
CA LEU A 61 21.60 54.89 -7.82
C LEU A 61 22.40 53.71 -7.27
N ILE A 62 22.14 53.38 -6.00
CA ILE A 62 22.53 52.11 -5.43
C ILE A 62 21.85 51.05 -6.29
N SER A 63 22.65 50.35 -7.10
CA SER A 63 22.19 49.23 -7.90
C SER A 63 21.34 48.31 -7.01
N PRO A 64 20.17 47.83 -7.44
CA PRO A 64 19.38 46.84 -6.70
C PRO A 64 20.24 45.64 -6.29
N TYR A 65 21.26 45.33 -7.09
CA TYR A 65 22.25 44.31 -6.81
C TYR A 65 23.08 44.63 -5.55
N ILE A 66 23.53 45.87 -5.35
CA ILE A 66 24.30 46.28 -4.16
C ILE A 66 23.40 46.33 -2.91
N LEU A 67 22.11 46.67 -3.06
CA LEU A 67 21.15 46.62 -1.95
C LEU A 67 20.85 45.17 -1.53
N VAL A 68 20.67 44.27 -2.49
CA VAL A 68 20.54 42.83 -2.25
C VAL A 68 21.83 42.28 -1.62
N THR A 69 23.00 42.64 -2.14
CA THR A 69 24.30 42.17 -1.61
C THR A 69 24.59 42.69 -0.19
N ARG A 70 24.11 43.90 0.16
CA ARG A 70 24.20 44.45 1.53
C ARG A 70 23.17 43.84 2.49
N LEU A 71 21.99 43.43 2.00
CA LEU A 71 20.98 42.69 2.78
C LEU A 71 21.33 41.21 2.94
N THR A 72 22.15 40.64 2.05
CA THR A 72 22.64 39.26 2.09
C THR A 72 24.04 39.14 2.67
N ARG A 73 24.36 39.82 3.78
CA ARG A 73 25.37 39.24 4.67
C ARG A 73 24.73 37.97 5.22
N GLN A 74 25.11 36.81 4.68
CA GLN A 74 24.87 35.52 5.31
C GLN A 74 25.57 35.56 6.68
N VAL A 75 24.87 36.06 7.70
CA VAL A 75 25.32 35.96 9.07
C VAL A 75 25.18 34.50 9.43
N VAL A 76 26.29 33.78 9.34
CA VAL A 76 26.39 32.40 9.83
C VAL A 76 26.13 32.47 11.33
N ARG A 77 25.14 31.71 11.79
CA ARG A 77 24.68 31.74 13.16
C ARG A 77 25.19 30.51 13.87
N PHE A 78 25.78 30.70 15.04
CA PHE A 78 26.24 29.62 15.89
C PHE A 78 25.48 29.61 17.22
N ASN A 79 25.36 28.44 17.84
CA ASN A 79 24.84 28.32 19.20
C ASN A 79 25.97 28.45 20.26
N ALA A 80 25.62 28.30 21.54
CA ALA A 80 26.55 28.45 22.67
C ALA A 80 27.69 27.40 22.72
N VAL A 81 27.64 26.36 21.88
CA VAL A 81 28.69 25.32 21.75
C VAL A 81 29.30 25.29 20.35
N ASN A 82 29.19 26.39 19.61
CA ASN A 82 29.77 26.59 18.27
C ASN A 82 29.23 25.64 17.18
N VAL A 83 28.00 25.15 17.32
CA VAL A 83 27.32 24.42 16.23
C VAL A 83 26.60 25.42 15.33
N GLU A 84 26.81 25.29 14.03
CA GLU A 84 26.16 26.10 13.01
C GLU A 84 24.64 25.86 13.01
N MET A 85 23.88 26.95 12.93
CA MET A 85 22.43 26.99 13.01
C MET A 85 21.86 27.57 11.71
N LEU A 86 20.54 27.40 11.49
CA LEU A 86 19.88 28.01 10.33
C LEU A 86 20.21 29.50 10.21
N PRO A 87 20.56 30.00 8.99
CA PRO A 87 20.76 31.42 8.73
C PRO A 87 19.54 32.25 9.12
N ASP A 88 19.76 33.53 9.43
CA ASP A 88 18.71 34.41 9.94
C ASP A 88 17.48 34.49 9.02
N TRP A 89 17.73 34.59 7.71
CA TRP A 89 16.67 34.68 6.71
C TRP A 89 15.81 33.41 6.62
N LEU A 90 16.41 32.23 6.86
CA LEU A 90 15.71 30.95 6.82
C LEU A 90 14.97 30.71 8.13
N TYR A 91 15.63 31.03 9.25
CA TYR A 91 15.01 30.97 10.57
C TYR A 91 13.74 31.83 10.63
N ALA A 92 13.77 33.06 10.10
CA ALA A 92 12.62 33.95 10.10
C ALA A 92 11.43 33.40 9.28
N GLN A 93 11.69 32.60 8.25
CA GLN A 93 10.63 31.96 7.45
C GLN A 93 10.06 30.70 8.11
N VAL A 94 10.89 29.95 8.85
CA VAL A 94 10.50 28.69 9.50
C VAL A 94 9.88 28.93 10.88
N PHE A 95 10.31 29.99 11.59
CA PHE A 95 9.88 30.34 12.95
C PHE A 95 9.46 31.81 13.03
N PRO A 96 8.41 32.24 12.30
CA PRO A 96 8.06 33.66 12.17
C PRO A 96 7.68 34.33 13.50
N ASN A 97 7.12 33.57 14.45
CA ASN A 97 6.57 34.07 15.70
C ASN A 97 7.39 33.68 16.95
N GLN A 98 8.61 33.15 16.79
CA GLN A 98 9.43 32.75 17.94
C GLN A 98 10.48 33.81 18.30
N VAL A 99 10.55 34.12 19.60
CA VAL A 99 11.63 34.91 20.17
C VAL A 99 12.83 34.00 20.41
N ARG A 100 14.02 34.52 20.09
CA ARG A 100 15.29 33.79 20.27
C ARG A 100 15.83 34.00 21.67
N ASP A 101 15.25 33.29 22.64
CA ASP A 101 15.78 33.33 24.00
C ASP A 101 17.11 32.57 24.09
N SER A 102 18.04 33.11 24.86
CA SER A 102 19.29 32.42 25.16
C SER A 102 19.00 31.21 26.06
N PRO A 103 19.59 30.03 25.80
CA PRO A 103 19.37 28.87 26.64
C PRO A 103 19.90 29.12 28.07
N PRO A 104 19.27 28.55 29.12
CA PRO A 104 19.76 28.65 30.48
C PRO A 104 21.22 28.19 30.62
N HIS A 105 22.04 28.96 31.34
CA HIS A 105 23.47 28.70 31.50
C HIS A 105 23.79 27.30 32.04
N GLU A 106 22.94 26.79 32.94
CA GLU A 106 23.07 25.44 33.51
C GLU A 106 22.99 24.36 32.42
N ARG A 107 22.03 24.45 31.50
CA ARG A 107 21.87 23.48 30.40
C ARG A 107 23.05 23.52 29.45
N VAL A 108 23.54 24.72 29.12
CA VAL A 108 24.75 24.90 28.29
C VAL A 108 25.96 24.25 28.96
N SER A 109 26.12 24.45 30.27
CA SER A 109 27.23 23.88 31.05
C SER A 109 27.21 22.35 31.03
N ILE A 110 26.03 21.74 31.17
CA ILE A 110 25.84 20.29 31.06
C ILE A 110 26.24 19.79 29.66
N SER A 111 25.78 20.45 28.60
CA SER A 111 26.12 20.09 27.22
C SER A 111 27.63 20.19 26.97
N ILE A 112 28.29 21.26 27.41
CA ILE A 112 29.74 21.43 27.29
C ILE A 112 30.47 20.31 28.04
N HIS A 113 30.07 20.00 29.27
CA HIS A 113 30.71 18.94 30.06
C HIS A 113 30.66 17.58 29.34
N HIS A 114 29.49 17.21 28.79
CA HIS A 114 29.36 15.97 28.03
C HIS A 114 30.20 15.98 26.74
N LEU A 115 30.22 17.09 26.01
CA LEU A 115 31.06 17.23 24.80
C LEU A 115 32.55 17.11 25.12
N VAL A 116 33.00 17.64 26.26
CA VAL A 116 34.39 17.48 26.73
C VAL A 116 34.70 16.02 27.06
N GLN A 117 33.81 15.33 27.78
CA GLN A 117 34.00 13.91 28.14
C GLN A 117 34.12 13.01 26.90
N GLN A 118 33.32 13.27 25.86
CA GLN A 118 33.37 12.53 24.60
C GLN A 118 34.51 12.99 23.67
N GLY A 119 35.31 13.99 24.08
CA GLY A 119 36.40 14.53 23.27
C GLY A 119 35.95 15.30 22.02
N LEU A 120 34.71 15.81 22.00
CA LEU A 120 34.09 16.51 20.86
C LEU A 120 34.08 18.04 21.02
N TYR A 121 34.29 18.56 22.23
CA TYR A 121 34.29 20.01 22.46
C TYR A 121 35.52 20.68 21.82
N ASN A 122 35.31 21.83 21.17
CA ASN A 122 36.34 22.61 20.47
C ASN A 122 37.19 21.81 19.47
N LYS A 123 36.60 20.80 18.83
CA LYS A 123 37.22 20.12 17.69
C LYS A 123 36.95 20.89 16.40
N GLU A 124 37.87 20.77 15.44
CA GLU A 124 37.67 21.29 14.09
C GLU A 124 36.44 20.64 13.48
N THR A 125 35.52 21.49 13.00
CA THR A 125 34.32 21.06 12.28
C THR A 125 34.54 21.22 10.79
N GLU A 126 34.03 20.28 10.01
CA GLU A 126 33.98 20.40 8.56
C GLU A 126 33.16 21.64 8.17
N GLU A 127 33.73 22.52 7.35
CA GLU A 127 33.05 23.72 6.86
C GLU A 127 32.24 23.38 5.61
N PHE A 128 30.95 23.72 5.62
CA PHE A 128 30.07 23.54 4.47
C PHE A 128 29.91 24.85 3.70
N PRO A 129 29.75 24.81 2.37
CA PRO A 129 29.45 26.01 1.59
C PRO A 129 28.10 26.60 2.05
N PRO A 130 27.99 27.94 2.11
CA PRO A 130 26.82 28.58 2.69
C PRO A 130 25.59 28.41 1.78
N ILE A 131 24.43 28.25 2.41
CA ILE A 131 23.17 28.00 1.70
C ILE A 131 22.75 29.26 0.94
N ASN A 132 22.58 29.13 -0.38
CA ASN A 132 22.04 30.19 -1.23
C ASN A 132 20.64 30.59 -0.76
N TYR A 133 20.36 31.89 -0.78
CA TYR A 133 19.05 32.42 -0.38
C TYR A 133 17.93 31.90 -1.30
N PHE A 134 16.82 31.47 -0.71
CA PHE A 134 15.57 31.16 -1.41
C PHE A 134 14.36 31.45 -0.53
N ASN A 135 13.19 31.54 -1.16
CA ASN A 135 11.92 31.72 -0.46
C ASN A 135 11.23 30.37 -0.28
N LEU A 136 10.85 30.05 0.95
CA LEU A 136 9.99 28.92 1.27
C LEU A 136 8.53 29.25 0.92
N PRO A 137 7.71 28.23 0.59
CA PRO A 137 6.26 28.37 0.60
C PRO A 137 5.78 28.90 1.95
N LYS A 138 4.71 29.69 1.95
CA LYS A 138 4.13 30.21 3.19
C LYS A 138 3.63 29.05 4.05
N LEU A 139 3.91 29.13 5.36
CA LEU A 139 3.35 28.22 6.33
C LEU A 139 1.83 28.42 6.43
N CYS A 140 1.10 27.32 6.39
CA CYS A 140 -0.34 27.28 6.70
C CYS A 140 -0.66 27.54 8.19
N GLY A 141 0.33 27.65 9.09
CA GLY A 141 0.15 27.91 10.53
C GLY A 141 1.28 28.74 11.13
N ASP A 142 1.17 29.07 12.41
CA ASP A 142 2.09 29.95 13.15
C ASP A 142 3.36 29.21 13.63
N SER A 143 3.35 27.89 13.55
CA SER A 143 4.47 27.01 13.85
C SER A 143 4.55 25.85 12.84
N ILE A 144 5.70 25.19 12.76
CA ILE A 144 5.86 23.96 11.96
C ILE A 144 4.83 22.90 12.38
N ALA A 145 4.61 22.71 13.68
CA ALA A 145 3.66 21.72 14.18
C ALA A 145 2.23 22.01 13.71
N GLU A 146 1.79 23.27 13.82
CA GLU A 146 0.46 23.68 13.33
C GLU A 146 0.35 23.61 11.80
N HIS A 147 1.44 23.92 11.08
CA HIS A 147 1.49 23.75 9.63
C HIS A 147 1.22 22.29 9.24
N PHE A 148 1.92 21.33 9.85
CA PHE A 148 1.70 19.90 9.59
C PHE A 148 0.32 19.43 10.00
N TRP A 149 -0.23 19.95 11.09
CA TRP A 149 -1.61 19.67 11.48
C TRP A 149 -2.59 20.12 10.39
N LYS A 150 -2.50 21.38 9.95
CA LYS A 150 -3.42 21.97 8.96
C LYS A 150 -3.32 21.32 7.58
N ILE A 151 -2.12 21.07 7.06
CA ILE A 151 -1.97 20.37 5.77
C ILE A 151 -2.39 18.91 5.87
N GLY A 152 -2.22 18.29 7.05
CA GLY A 152 -2.71 16.95 7.32
C GLY A 152 -4.23 16.91 7.29
N GLU A 153 -4.89 17.83 8.01
CA GLU A 153 -6.36 17.97 7.99
C GLU A 153 -6.88 18.20 6.57
N GLN A 154 -6.30 19.13 5.82
CA GLN A 154 -6.72 19.43 4.45
C GLN A 154 -6.67 18.21 3.51
N GLN A 155 -5.71 17.29 3.70
CA GLN A 155 -5.57 16.09 2.89
C GLN A 155 -6.42 14.92 3.39
N ALA A 156 -6.65 14.84 4.70
CA ALA A 156 -7.31 13.72 5.36
C ALA A 156 -8.83 13.88 5.46
N TYR A 157 -9.33 15.11 5.57
CA TYR A 157 -10.65 15.40 6.11
C TYR A 157 -11.78 14.63 5.40
N ASP A 158 -11.93 14.82 4.08
CA ASP A 158 -13.07 14.25 3.35
C ASP A 158 -13.09 12.71 3.40
N SER A 159 -11.93 12.09 3.19
CA SER A 159 -11.78 10.64 3.26
C SER A 159 -11.97 10.10 4.69
N ARG A 160 -11.52 10.84 5.72
CA ARG A 160 -11.67 10.45 7.12
C ARG A 160 -13.13 10.52 7.56
N GLU A 161 -13.85 11.57 7.20
CA GLU A 161 -15.27 11.73 7.54
C GLU A 161 -16.15 10.73 6.77
N LEU A 162 -15.78 10.38 5.54
CA LEU A 162 -16.42 9.28 4.82
C LEU A 162 -16.15 7.93 5.50
N ALA A 163 -14.92 7.68 5.95
CA ALA A 163 -14.53 6.46 6.67
C ALA A 163 -15.23 6.33 8.03
N LYS A 164 -15.37 7.42 8.78
CA LYS A 164 -16.12 7.45 10.04
C LYS A 164 -17.58 7.08 9.83
N ARG A 165 -18.25 7.74 8.87
CA ARG A 165 -19.65 7.44 8.54
C ARG A 165 -19.84 5.98 8.11
N PHE A 166 -18.89 5.43 7.37
CA PHE A 166 -18.94 4.02 6.98
C PHE A 166 -18.74 3.09 8.18
N ALA A 167 -17.77 3.37 9.07
CA ALA A 167 -17.56 2.59 10.29
C ALA A 167 -18.77 2.64 11.26
N GLU A 168 -19.57 3.71 11.24
CA GLU A 168 -20.78 3.83 12.05
C GLU A 168 -22.00 3.13 11.41
N SER A 169 -21.98 2.90 10.09
CA SER A 169 -23.09 2.31 9.35
C SER A 169 -23.19 0.78 9.51
N GLU A 170 -24.35 0.22 9.18
CA GLU A 170 -24.55 -1.22 9.09
C GLU A 170 -24.70 -1.65 7.62
N LEU A 171 -24.26 -2.88 7.33
CA LEU A 171 -24.52 -3.50 6.03
C LEU A 171 -25.94 -4.09 6.02
N PRO A 172 -26.62 -4.12 4.85
CA PRO A 172 -27.89 -4.83 4.72
C PRO A 172 -27.70 -6.34 4.91
N ASP A 173 -28.81 -7.04 5.13
CA ASP A 173 -28.82 -8.50 5.20
C ASP A 173 -28.20 -9.09 3.94
N MET A 174 -27.28 -10.03 4.15
CA MET A 174 -26.58 -10.72 3.07
C MET A 174 -27.56 -11.64 2.33
N PRO A 175 -27.56 -11.65 0.99
CA PRO A 175 -28.35 -12.61 0.22
C PRO A 175 -28.06 -14.06 0.60
N GLU A 176 -29.10 -14.89 0.57
CA GLU A 176 -29.01 -16.34 0.75
C GLU A 176 -28.36 -16.99 -0.47
N GLU A 177 -27.82 -18.21 -0.30
CA GLU A 177 -26.99 -18.86 -1.33
C GLU A 177 -27.78 -19.10 -2.64
N GLU A 178 -29.09 -19.33 -2.54
CA GLU A 178 -30.00 -19.58 -3.65
C GLU A 178 -30.34 -18.32 -4.45
N LYS A 179 -30.05 -17.13 -3.91
CA LYS A 179 -30.34 -15.85 -4.58
C LYS A 179 -29.22 -15.37 -5.48
N TRP A 180 -28.02 -15.96 -5.38
CA TRP A 180 -26.90 -15.57 -6.22
C TRP A 180 -27.17 -15.91 -7.68
N VAL A 181 -27.07 -14.91 -8.56
CA VAL A 181 -27.14 -15.12 -10.01
C VAL A 181 -25.76 -15.17 -10.63
N PHE A 182 -25.59 -16.04 -11.63
CA PHE A 182 -24.31 -16.31 -12.27
C PHE A 182 -24.16 -15.55 -13.59
N ASN A 183 -24.16 -14.22 -13.51
CA ASN A 183 -23.95 -13.34 -14.66
C ASN A 183 -22.53 -12.77 -14.65
N ALA A 184 -21.92 -12.65 -15.84
CA ALA A 184 -20.61 -12.03 -15.97
C ALA A 184 -20.69 -10.52 -15.64
N GLY A 185 -19.66 -10.00 -14.95
CA GLY A 185 -19.65 -8.62 -14.49
C GLY A 185 -20.34 -8.44 -13.12
N TRP A 186 -20.67 -7.20 -12.78
CA TRP A 186 -21.28 -6.88 -11.49
C TRP A 186 -22.78 -7.14 -11.49
N THR A 187 -23.24 -7.80 -10.43
CA THR A 187 -24.65 -7.84 -10.03
C THR A 187 -24.80 -7.18 -8.67
N ARG A 188 -25.73 -6.22 -8.58
CA ARG A 188 -26.17 -5.55 -7.36
C ARG A 188 -27.36 -6.26 -6.74
N TYR A 189 -27.39 -6.32 -5.41
CA TYR A 189 -28.50 -6.81 -4.59
C TYR A 189 -28.83 -5.73 -3.55
N ARG A 190 -29.88 -4.93 -3.78
CA ARG A 190 -30.26 -3.83 -2.89
C ARG A 190 -30.82 -4.36 -1.57
N GLY A 191 -30.57 -3.63 -0.48
CA GLY A 191 -31.18 -3.93 0.82
C GLY A 191 -32.71 -3.87 0.76
N GLY A 192 -33.37 -4.90 1.30
CA GLY A 192 -34.83 -5.01 1.30
C GLY A 192 -35.36 -6.04 0.31
N ASP A 193 -35.45 -5.68 -0.97
CA ASP A 193 -35.99 -6.60 -2.01
C ASP A 193 -35.00 -7.69 -2.43
N MET A 194 -33.70 -7.46 -2.23
CA MET A 194 -32.59 -8.33 -2.65
C MET A 194 -32.69 -8.75 -4.12
N SER A 195 -33.29 -7.90 -4.96
CA SER A 195 -33.45 -8.19 -6.38
C SER A 195 -32.10 -8.07 -7.10
N PRO A 196 -31.71 -9.07 -7.91
CA PRO A 196 -30.47 -9.02 -8.67
C PRO A 196 -30.61 -8.03 -9.83
N GLU A 197 -29.71 -7.05 -9.89
CA GLU A 197 -29.68 -6.03 -10.92
C GLU A 197 -28.26 -5.95 -11.53
N PRO A 198 -28.06 -6.19 -12.83
CA PRO A 198 -26.75 -6.03 -13.46
C PRO A 198 -26.35 -4.55 -13.48
N VAL A 199 -25.13 -4.25 -13.06
CA VAL A 199 -24.58 -2.90 -13.01
C VAL A 199 -23.17 -2.87 -13.63
N GLU A 200 -22.70 -1.71 -14.05
CA GLU A 200 -21.34 -1.60 -14.60
C GLU A 200 -20.28 -1.61 -13.48
N TYR A 201 -20.60 -1.02 -12.33
CA TYR A 201 -19.74 -0.91 -11.15
C TYR A 201 -20.57 -0.51 -9.91
N PRO A 202 -20.07 -0.70 -8.68
CA PRO A 202 -20.76 -0.26 -7.46
C PRO A 202 -20.92 1.27 -7.40
N GLU A 203 -22.09 1.80 -7.04
CA GLU A 203 -22.37 3.23 -7.13
C GLU A 203 -21.90 4.03 -5.90
N GLU A 204 -21.68 3.40 -4.75
CA GLU A 204 -21.49 4.07 -3.47
C GLU A 204 -20.08 4.59 -3.27
N SER A 205 -19.94 5.66 -2.48
CA SER A 205 -18.64 6.26 -2.16
C SER A 205 -17.88 5.51 -1.07
N ALA A 206 -18.50 4.56 -0.38
CA ALA A 206 -17.84 3.74 0.64
C ALA A 206 -18.32 2.30 0.55
N LEU A 207 -17.36 1.36 0.48
CA LEU A 207 -17.65 -0.06 0.43
C LEU A 207 -16.51 -0.90 1.04
N CYS A 208 -16.86 -2.08 1.52
CA CYS A 208 -15.91 -3.15 1.74
C CYS A 208 -15.75 -3.99 0.48
N PHE A 209 -14.57 -4.53 0.23
CA PHE A 209 -14.22 -5.23 -1.00
C PHE A 209 -13.24 -6.36 -0.72
N ASP A 210 -13.45 -7.48 -1.41
CA ASP A 210 -12.62 -8.69 -1.34
C ASP A 210 -12.66 -9.44 -2.69
N VAL A 211 -11.54 -10.07 -3.06
CA VAL A 211 -11.37 -10.75 -4.35
C VAL A 211 -10.78 -12.14 -4.15
N GLU A 212 -11.36 -13.13 -4.82
CA GLU A 212 -10.79 -14.48 -4.93
C GLU A 212 -10.20 -14.75 -6.31
N THR A 213 -9.04 -15.40 -6.31
CA THR A 213 -8.21 -15.72 -7.48
C THR A 213 -7.78 -17.19 -7.41
N LEU A 214 -7.75 -17.88 -8.55
CA LEU A 214 -7.13 -19.19 -8.66
C LEU A 214 -5.67 -19.03 -9.13
N LEU A 215 -4.75 -18.85 -8.17
CA LEU A 215 -3.35 -18.51 -8.48
C LEU A 215 -2.56 -19.62 -9.19
N SER A 216 -3.02 -20.86 -9.10
CA SER A 216 -2.47 -21.98 -9.89
C SER A 216 -2.76 -21.84 -11.39
N ASP A 217 -3.74 -21.01 -11.75
CA ASP A 217 -4.19 -20.79 -13.12
C ASP A 217 -3.83 -19.39 -13.64
N SER A 218 -4.19 -18.31 -12.91
CA SER A 218 -3.89 -16.94 -13.34
C SER A 218 -3.94 -15.90 -12.21
N ASP A 219 -3.31 -14.75 -12.45
CA ASP A 219 -3.31 -13.61 -11.52
C ASP A 219 -4.62 -12.80 -11.52
N TYR A 220 -5.54 -13.08 -12.45
CA TYR A 220 -6.79 -12.35 -12.60
C TYR A 220 -7.87 -12.84 -11.63
N ALA A 221 -8.76 -11.93 -11.25
CA ALA A 221 -9.88 -12.23 -10.39
C ALA A 221 -10.86 -13.23 -11.04
N LEU A 222 -11.41 -14.13 -10.23
CA LEU A 222 -12.54 -14.99 -10.60
C LEU A 222 -13.85 -14.46 -10.01
N ILE A 223 -13.83 -14.13 -8.72
CA ILE A 223 -14.98 -13.65 -7.96
C ILE A 223 -14.52 -12.42 -7.17
N ALA A 224 -15.34 -11.38 -7.15
CA ALA A 224 -15.18 -10.29 -6.20
C ALA A 224 -16.49 -9.98 -5.52
N CYS A 225 -16.44 -9.72 -4.23
CA CYS A 225 -17.60 -9.28 -3.47
C CYS A 225 -17.37 -7.87 -2.95
N ALA A 226 -18.43 -7.06 -2.94
CA ALA A 226 -18.44 -5.79 -2.26
C ALA A 226 -19.73 -5.57 -1.48
N ALA A 227 -19.66 -4.77 -0.43
CA ALA A 227 -20.82 -4.37 0.34
C ALA A 227 -20.74 -2.91 0.74
N SER A 228 -21.85 -2.20 0.55
CA SER A 228 -22.09 -0.85 1.03
C SER A 228 -23.26 -0.88 2.03
N PRO A 229 -23.56 0.24 2.71
CA PRO A 229 -24.77 0.32 3.54
C PRO A 229 -26.09 0.22 2.74
N GLN A 230 -26.02 0.25 1.41
CA GLN A 230 -27.20 0.24 0.53
C GLN A 230 -27.39 -1.11 -0.19
N ALA A 231 -26.31 -1.82 -0.49
CA ALA A 231 -26.38 -3.02 -1.31
C ALA A 231 -25.16 -3.95 -1.17
N TRP A 232 -25.39 -5.20 -1.54
CA TRP A 232 -24.35 -6.19 -1.83
C TRP A 232 -24.06 -6.20 -3.33
N TYR A 233 -22.82 -6.54 -3.68
CA TYR A 233 -22.35 -6.64 -5.05
C TYR A 233 -21.52 -7.89 -5.22
N VAL A 234 -21.74 -8.61 -6.31
CA VAL A 234 -20.92 -9.75 -6.73
C VAL A 234 -20.48 -9.51 -8.16
N TRP A 235 -19.18 -9.59 -8.38
CA TRP A 235 -18.58 -9.61 -9.70
C TRP A 235 -18.12 -11.02 -10.02
N LEU A 236 -18.55 -11.55 -11.15
CA LEU A 236 -18.05 -12.81 -11.68
C LEU A 236 -17.27 -12.54 -12.96
N SER A 237 -16.09 -13.12 -13.07
CA SER A 237 -15.24 -12.89 -14.23
C SER A 237 -15.92 -13.43 -15.50
N PRO A 238 -15.87 -12.71 -16.63
CA PRO A 238 -16.39 -13.21 -17.91
C PRO A 238 -15.81 -14.58 -18.26
N ARG A 239 -14.52 -14.79 -17.97
CA ARG A 239 -13.83 -16.07 -18.16
C ARG A 239 -14.45 -17.20 -17.35
N LEU A 240 -14.81 -16.96 -16.09
CA LEU A 240 -15.42 -17.97 -15.22
C LEU A 240 -16.80 -18.39 -15.77
N ILE A 241 -17.61 -17.43 -16.19
CA ILE A 241 -18.95 -17.69 -16.73
C ILE A 241 -18.88 -18.39 -18.10
N GLU A 242 -18.00 -17.94 -19.00
CA GLU A 242 -17.76 -18.62 -20.28
C GLU A 242 -17.27 -20.07 -20.08
N TYR A 243 -16.42 -20.30 -19.07
CA TYR A 243 -15.99 -21.64 -18.71
C TYR A 243 -17.16 -22.49 -18.22
N ARG A 244 -17.97 -21.96 -17.28
CA ARG A 244 -19.16 -22.63 -16.75
C ARG A 244 -20.15 -23.01 -17.85
N ASP A 245 -20.45 -22.10 -18.76
CA ASP A 245 -21.40 -22.36 -19.85
C ASP A 245 -20.93 -23.48 -20.79
N ARG A 246 -19.62 -23.58 -21.04
CA ARG A 246 -19.03 -24.69 -21.80
C ARG A 246 -19.08 -26.00 -21.03
N TYR A 247 -18.76 -25.96 -19.73
CA TYR A 247 -18.82 -27.11 -18.84
C TYR A 247 -20.22 -27.71 -18.78
N LEU A 248 -21.27 -26.88 -18.59
CA LEU A 248 -22.66 -27.33 -18.55
C LEU A 248 -23.11 -27.93 -19.89
N LYS A 249 -22.75 -27.32 -21.02
CA LYS A 249 -23.05 -27.87 -22.36
C LYS A 249 -22.41 -29.24 -22.57
N LYS A 250 -21.19 -29.45 -22.05
CA LYS A 250 -20.49 -30.74 -22.12
C LYS A 250 -21.21 -31.81 -21.30
N MET A 251 -21.63 -31.48 -20.08
CA MET A 251 -22.40 -32.39 -19.22
C MET A 251 -23.75 -32.78 -19.87
N GLU A 252 -24.46 -31.81 -20.47
CA GLU A 252 -25.71 -32.07 -21.20
C GLU A 252 -25.51 -32.95 -22.44
N SER A 253 -24.38 -32.82 -23.14
CA SER A 253 -24.06 -33.68 -24.28
C SER A 253 -23.67 -35.09 -23.85
N ASP A 254 -22.92 -35.23 -22.75
CA ASP A 254 -22.48 -36.51 -22.22
C ASP A 254 -23.68 -37.31 -21.69
N GLU A 255 -24.63 -36.67 -20.99
CA GLU A 255 -25.88 -37.30 -20.55
C GLU A 255 -26.76 -37.79 -21.71
N LYS A 256 -26.84 -37.04 -22.82
CA LYS A 256 -27.61 -37.48 -24.01
C LYS A 256 -26.97 -38.68 -24.70
N THR A 257 -25.65 -38.76 -24.71
CA THR A 257 -24.90 -39.86 -25.31
C THR A 257 -25.07 -41.15 -24.48
N ASP A 258 -25.16 -41.02 -23.15
CA ASP A 258 -25.48 -42.14 -22.25
C ASP A 258 -26.95 -42.59 -22.34
N CYS A 259 -27.88 -41.69 -22.63
CA CYS A 259 -29.29 -42.07 -22.86
C CYS A 259 -29.52 -42.78 -24.20
N GLU A 260 -28.74 -42.44 -25.24
CA GLU A 260 -28.80 -43.09 -26.55
C GLU A 260 -28.06 -44.44 -26.58
N SER A 261 -27.00 -44.60 -25.78
CA SER A 261 -26.28 -45.87 -25.64
C SER A 261 -27.08 -46.96 -24.91
N VAL A 262 -28.07 -46.59 -24.09
CA VAL A 262 -29.01 -47.54 -23.45
C VAL A 262 -30.10 -48.05 -24.43
N ARG A 263 -30.25 -47.46 -25.61
CA ARG A 263 -31.17 -47.95 -26.67
C ARG A 263 -30.50 -48.78 -27.77
N ALA A 264 -29.20 -49.03 -27.67
CA ALA A 264 -28.46 -49.82 -28.64
C ALA A 264 -27.52 -50.84 -27.96
N THR A 265 -28.09 -51.82 -27.26
CA THR A 265 -27.39 -53.09 -27.05
C THR A 265 -27.39 -53.87 -28.36
N ASP A 266 -26.27 -53.86 -29.09
CA ASP A 266 -25.46 -55.08 -29.29
C ASP A 266 -24.20 -54.78 -30.12
N GLN A 267 -23.08 -55.35 -29.66
CA GLN A 267 -21.78 -55.49 -30.34
C GLN A 267 -20.96 -54.23 -30.64
N ARG A 268 -19.91 -53.98 -29.82
CA ARG A 268 -18.49 -54.07 -30.27
C ARG A 268 -17.48 -53.87 -29.13
N LYS A 269 -16.36 -54.57 -29.32
CA LYS A 269 -15.18 -54.75 -28.47
C LYS A 269 -14.37 -53.46 -28.25
N HIS A 270 -13.73 -53.42 -27.07
CA HIS A 270 -12.42 -52.83 -26.75
C HIS A 270 -11.89 -51.78 -27.73
N LYS A 271 -11.80 -50.52 -27.27
CA LYS A 271 -10.71 -49.64 -27.65
C LYS A 271 -10.35 -48.69 -26.50
N SER A 272 -9.05 -48.67 -26.25
CA SER A 272 -8.28 -48.02 -25.21
C SER A 272 -8.55 -46.52 -25.04
N ASP A 273 -8.35 -46.08 -23.79
CA ASP A 273 -8.10 -44.70 -23.39
C ASP A 273 -7.20 -43.98 -24.39
N LYS A 274 -7.75 -42.90 -24.96
CA LYS A 274 -6.98 -41.85 -25.59
C LYS A 274 -7.36 -40.57 -24.88
N ASP A 275 -6.39 -40.02 -24.17
CA ASP A 275 -6.39 -38.64 -23.73
C ASP A 275 -6.70 -37.76 -24.95
N ILE A 276 -7.84 -37.07 -24.89
CA ILE A 276 -8.24 -36.12 -25.92
C ILE A 276 -7.53 -34.81 -25.57
N GLU A 277 -6.38 -34.59 -26.21
CA GLU A 277 -5.78 -33.26 -26.34
C GLU A 277 -6.84 -32.32 -26.94
N ILE A 278 -7.15 -31.27 -26.19
CA ILE A 278 -7.99 -30.17 -26.66
C ILE A 278 -7.20 -29.46 -27.76
N ASP A 279 -7.71 -29.51 -28.98
CA ASP A 279 -7.18 -28.82 -30.16
C ASP A 279 -7.23 -27.30 -29.94
N GLU A 280 -6.09 -26.73 -29.51
CA GLU A 280 -5.89 -25.28 -29.29
C GLU A 280 -5.78 -24.47 -30.60
N THR A 281 -6.09 -25.04 -31.76
CA THR A 281 -5.79 -24.43 -33.07
C THR A 281 -6.98 -23.71 -33.74
N SER A 282 -7.87 -23.08 -32.96
CA SER A 282 -8.87 -22.15 -33.51
C SER A 282 -8.75 -20.76 -32.85
N CYS A 283 -8.31 -19.80 -33.66
CA CYS A 283 -7.91 -18.46 -33.28
C CYS A 283 -9.10 -17.61 -32.81
N ASN A 284 -9.31 -17.53 -31.51
CA ASN A 284 -9.69 -16.29 -30.82
C ASN A 284 -8.59 -16.04 -29.80
N GLU A 285 -8.01 -14.84 -29.76
CA GLU A 285 -7.13 -14.42 -28.65
C GLU A 285 -7.89 -14.69 -27.35
N HIS A 286 -7.56 -15.79 -26.65
CA HIS A 286 -8.21 -16.13 -25.39
C HIS A 286 -7.86 -15.01 -24.43
N LYS A 287 -8.83 -14.16 -24.12
CA LYS A 287 -8.65 -13.01 -23.23
C LYS A 287 -8.25 -13.57 -21.85
N ILE A 288 -6.95 -13.49 -21.54
CA ILE A 288 -6.30 -14.20 -20.41
C ILE A 288 -6.94 -13.84 -19.05
N GLY A 289 -7.66 -12.73 -18.96
CA GLY A 289 -8.53 -12.39 -17.84
C GLY A 289 -9.20 -11.03 -18.00
N SER A 290 -9.94 -10.60 -16.98
CA SER A 290 -10.59 -9.28 -16.92
C SER A 290 -10.28 -8.59 -15.60
N LEU A 291 -9.97 -7.30 -15.65
CA LEU A 291 -9.86 -6.46 -14.47
C LEU A 291 -11.25 -6.00 -14.01
N ILE A 292 -11.41 -5.88 -12.70
CA ILE A 292 -12.68 -5.52 -12.05
C ILE A 292 -12.91 -4.01 -12.19
N PRO A 293 -13.98 -3.56 -12.84
CA PRO A 293 -14.32 -2.15 -12.89
C PRO A 293 -14.95 -1.69 -11.56
N ILE A 294 -14.33 -0.78 -10.82
CA ILE A 294 -14.91 -0.28 -9.55
C ILE A 294 -15.54 1.11 -9.65
N GLY A 295 -15.49 1.72 -10.83
CA GLY A 295 -16.27 2.91 -11.19
C GLY A 295 -15.45 4.04 -11.76
N ASN A 296 -16.04 5.24 -11.81
CA ASN A 296 -15.39 6.39 -12.42
C ASN A 296 -14.23 6.92 -11.56
N CYS A 297 -13.06 7.11 -12.18
CA CYS A 297 -11.86 7.71 -11.59
C CYS A 297 -12.10 9.08 -10.95
N ASP A 298 -13.10 9.87 -11.38
CA ASP A 298 -13.37 11.21 -10.85
C ASP A 298 -14.14 11.21 -9.53
N LYS A 299 -14.78 10.10 -9.17
CA LYS A 299 -15.62 10.02 -7.97
C LYS A 299 -14.77 9.65 -6.76
N GLU A 300 -14.83 10.47 -5.72
CA GLU A 300 -14.20 10.14 -4.44
C GLU A 300 -14.85 8.91 -3.82
N ARG A 301 -14.01 7.91 -3.50
CA ARG A 301 -14.44 6.65 -2.93
C ARG A 301 -13.44 6.12 -1.92
N ILE A 302 -13.92 5.59 -0.80
CA ILE A 302 -13.13 4.74 0.08
C ILE A 302 -13.45 3.27 -0.18
N ILE A 303 -12.40 2.46 -0.31
CA ILE A 303 -12.49 1.02 -0.50
C ILE A 303 -11.76 0.38 0.68
N VAL A 304 -12.51 -0.33 1.50
CA VAL A 304 -11.98 -1.00 2.69
C VAL A 304 -11.78 -2.48 2.38
N GLY A 305 -10.56 -2.98 2.53
CA GLY A 305 -10.25 -4.40 2.37
C GLY A 305 -9.43 -4.93 3.53
N HIS A 306 -9.13 -6.22 3.51
CA HIS A 306 -8.20 -6.84 4.43
C HIS A 306 -6.99 -7.34 3.65
N ASN A 307 -5.81 -6.73 3.86
CA ASN A 307 -4.69 -6.88 2.92
C ASN A 307 -5.04 -6.39 1.51
N VAL A 308 -5.73 -5.24 1.45
CA VAL A 308 -6.39 -4.67 0.25
C VAL A 308 -5.45 -4.46 -0.95
N GLY A 309 -4.13 -4.42 -0.72
CA GLY A 309 -3.16 -4.34 -1.81
C GLY A 309 -3.24 -5.52 -2.78
N PHE A 310 -3.64 -6.70 -2.29
CA PHE A 310 -3.85 -7.87 -3.14
C PHE A 310 -5.08 -7.68 -4.05
N ASP A 311 -6.20 -7.23 -3.49
CA ASP A 311 -7.45 -6.99 -4.21
C ASP A 311 -7.33 -5.82 -5.19
N ARG A 312 -6.65 -4.75 -4.75
CA ARG A 312 -6.40 -3.53 -5.52
C ARG A 312 -5.70 -3.82 -6.85
N ALA A 313 -4.78 -4.78 -6.88
CA ALA A 313 -4.09 -5.19 -8.10
C ALA A 313 -5.03 -5.79 -9.17
N ARG A 314 -6.30 -6.09 -8.84
CA ARG A 314 -7.29 -6.63 -9.78
C ARG A 314 -8.28 -5.56 -10.25
N ILE A 315 -8.18 -4.34 -9.76
CA ILE A 315 -9.06 -3.23 -10.13
C ILE A 315 -8.57 -2.56 -11.41
N ARG A 316 -9.48 -2.36 -12.36
CA ARG A 316 -9.19 -1.81 -13.69
C ARG A 316 -8.65 -0.39 -13.63
N GLU A 317 -9.26 0.45 -12.80
CA GLU A 317 -8.94 1.88 -12.69
C GLU A 317 -7.53 2.15 -12.14
N GLU A 318 -6.92 1.18 -11.45
CA GLU A 318 -5.57 1.32 -10.90
C GLU A 318 -4.46 1.22 -11.95
N TYR A 319 -4.82 0.75 -13.15
CA TYR A 319 -3.94 0.70 -14.32
C TYR A 319 -4.24 1.83 -15.31
N HIS A 320 -5.16 2.74 -14.97
CA HIS A 320 -5.44 3.91 -15.78
C HIS A 320 -4.30 4.94 -15.66
N ARG A 321 -3.99 5.64 -16.76
CA ARG A 321 -2.92 6.66 -16.76
C ARG A 321 -3.26 7.83 -15.83
N ASP A 322 -4.53 8.24 -15.87
CA ASP A 322 -5.03 9.33 -15.05
C ASP A 322 -5.40 8.78 -13.66
N LYS A 323 -4.94 9.46 -12.62
CA LYS A 323 -5.07 9.01 -11.22
C LYS A 323 -6.53 8.86 -10.80
N SER A 324 -6.87 7.73 -10.19
CA SER A 324 -8.19 7.50 -9.58
C SER A 324 -8.36 8.31 -8.27
N CYS A 325 -9.59 8.72 -7.99
CA CYS A 325 -10.03 9.25 -6.70
C CYS A 325 -10.41 8.13 -5.70
N ASN A 326 -10.14 6.87 -6.03
CA ASN A 326 -10.22 5.77 -5.09
C ASN A 326 -9.18 5.97 -3.97
N ARG A 327 -9.57 5.63 -2.74
CA ARG A 327 -8.72 5.63 -1.55
C ARG A 327 -8.88 4.29 -0.84
N TYR A 328 -7.78 3.55 -0.73
CA TYR A 328 -7.78 2.24 -0.09
C TYR A 328 -7.47 2.34 1.40
N LEU A 329 -8.25 1.61 2.20
CA LEU A 329 -8.03 1.44 3.63
C LEU A 329 -7.88 -0.05 3.93
N ASP A 330 -6.80 -0.41 4.60
CA ASP A 330 -6.46 -1.80 4.91
C ASP A 330 -6.72 -2.10 6.39
N THR A 331 -7.71 -2.96 6.65
CA THR A 331 -8.02 -3.40 8.02
C THR A 331 -6.89 -4.18 8.67
N MET A 332 -6.05 -4.88 7.90
CA MET A 332 -4.83 -5.52 8.40
C MET A 332 -3.84 -4.46 8.87
N ALA A 333 -3.61 -3.40 8.09
CA ALA A 333 -2.69 -2.32 8.46
C ALA A 333 -3.18 -1.53 9.68
N LEU A 334 -4.49 -1.23 9.72
CA LEU A 334 -5.14 -0.61 10.87
C LEU A 334 -4.98 -1.47 12.13
N HIS A 335 -5.23 -2.77 12.02
CA HIS A 335 -5.01 -3.73 13.11
C HIS A 335 -3.55 -3.72 13.59
N VAL A 336 -2.58 -3.75 12.67
CA VAL A 336 -1.15 -3.71 13.03
C VAL A 336 -0.81 -2.45 13.81
N ALA A 337 -1.37 -1.30 13.43
CA ALA A 337 -1.13 -0.03 14.13
C ALA A 337 -1.68 -0.01 15.56
N VAL A 338 -2.80 -0.71 15.84
CA VAL A 338 -3.47 -0.64 17.16
C VAL A 338 -3.22 -1.84 18.06
N SER A 339 -2.96 -3.02 17.49
CA SER A 339 -2.89 -4.30 18.21
C SER A 339 -2.00 -5.32 17.50
N GLY A 340 -1.05 -4.89 16.68
CA GLY A 340 -0.12 -5.77 15.98
C GLY A 340 0.96 -6.39 16.86
N LEU A 341 1.47 -7.54 16.45
CA LEU A 341 2.60 -8.23 17.08
C LEU A 341 3.93 -7.83 16.43
N CYS A 342 4.98 -7.67 17.23
CA CYS A 342 6.33 -7.60 16.69
C CYS A 342 6.84 -8.99 16.25
N THR A 343 7.87 -9.03 15.40
CA THR A 343 8.42 -10.28 14.84
C THR A 343 8.81 -11.30 15.91
N GLN A 344 9.35 -10.85 17.05
CA GLN A 344 9.76 -11.73 18.14
C GLN A 344 8.58 -12.27 18.97
N GLN A 345 7.44 -11.58 18.96
CA GLN A 345 6.23 -12.01 19.69
C GLN A 345 5.43 -13.06 18.92
N ARG A 346 5.46 -13.02 17.58
CA ARG A 346 4.66 -13.91 16.71
C ARG A 346 4.83 -15.41 17.00
N PRO A 347 6.05 -15.98 17.12
CA PRO A 347 6.21 -17.40 17.41
C PRO A 347 5.60 -17.81 18.75
N SER A 348 5.73 -16.95 19.77
CA SER A 348 5.15 -17.18 21.09
C SER A 348 3.62 -17.15 21.03
N TRP A 349 3.04 -16.21 20.29
CA TRP A 349 1.59 -16.12 20.07
C TRP A 349 1.04 -17.35 19.35
N ILE A 350 1.70 -17.83 18.29
CA ILE A 350 1.29 -19.04 17.57
C ILE A 350 1.31 -20.25 18.49
N LYS A 351 2.35 -20.38 19.33
CA LYS A 351 2.45 -21.49 20.29
C LYS A 351 1.34 -21.43 21.35
N HIS A 352 1.02 -20.24 21.85
CA HIS A 352 -0.07 -20.04 22.82
C HIS A 352 -1.45 -20.33 22.21
N LYS A 353 -1.71 -19.83 20.99
CA LYS A 353 -2.94 -20.16 20.24
C LYS A 353 -3.10 -21.66 20.09
N LYS A 354 -2.06 -22.36 19.64
CA LYS A 354 -2.08 -23.82 19.49
C LYS A 354 -2.35 -24.54 20.81
N ALA A 355 -1.68 -24.14 21.89
CA ALA A 355 -1.91 -24.69 23.22
C ALA A 355 -3.36 -24.46 23.72
N THR A 356 -3.96 -23.32 23.37
CA THR A 356 -5.35 -22.99 23.68
C THR A 356 -6.32 -23.88 22.89
N GLU A 357 -6.08 -24.09 21.60
CA GLU A 357 -6.88 -24.99 20.75
C GLU A 357 -6.77 -26.46 21.18
N GLU A 358 -5.59 -26.88 21.66
CA GLU A 358 -5.31 -28.24 22.14
C GLU A 358 -5.65 -28.47 23.63
N ASN A 359 -6.09 -27.43 24.35
CA ASN A 359 -6.31 -27.45 25.81
C ASN A 359 -5.09 -27.92 26.64
N ASP A 360 -3.87 -27.53 26.25
CA ASP A 360 -2.62 -27.83 26.97
C ASP A 360 -2.52 -26.99 28.26
N THR A 361 -3.10 -27.52 29.35
CA THR A 361 -3.12 -26.88 30.67
C THR A 361 -1.73 -26.71 31.29
N GLU A 362 -0.75 -27.55 30.94
CA GLU A 362 0.61 -27.45 31.46
C GLU A 362 1.34 -26.25 30.85
N TYR A 363 1.23 -26.06 29.54
CA TYR A 363 1.82 -24.90 28.87
C TYR A 363 1.16 -23.60 29.33
N LEU A 364 -0.18 -23.57 29.38
CA LEU A 364 -0.94 -22.37 29.74
C LEU A 364 -0.67 -21.92 31.19
N SER A 365 -0.61 -22.86 32.14
CA SER A 365 -0.30 -22.53 33.54
C SER A 365 1.12 -21.94 33.71
N LYS A 366 2.12 -22.51 33.02
CA LYS A 366 3.52 -22.03 33.05
C LYS A 366 3.72 -20.67 32.38
N LYS A 367 2.79 -20.23 31.54
CA LYS A 367 2.89 -18.98 30.77
C LYS A 367 1.83 -17.94 31.15
N SER A 368 1.18 -18.10 32.29
CA SER A 368 0.20 -17.15 32.84
C SER A 368 0.72 -15.71 32.92
N ASP A 369 2.00 -15.50 33.27
CA ASP A 369 2.62 -14.16 33.30
C ASP A 369 2.74 -13.50 31.90
N PHE A 370 2.75 -14.29 30.82
CA PHE A 370 2.82 -13.81 29.43
C PHE A 370 1.44 -13.59 28.79
N GLN A 371 0.35 -13.89 29.52
CA GLN A 371 -1.03 -13.83 29.03
C GLN A 371 -1.42 -12.44 28.48
N CYS A 372 -0.90 -11.39 29.09
CA CYS A 372 -1.22 -9.99 28.77
C CYS A 372 -1.04 -9.63 27.29
N VAL A 373 -0.07 -10.23 26.58
CA VAL A 373 0.13 -9.96 25.14
C VAL A 373 -0.92 -10.64 24.27
N TYR A 374 -1.40 -11.81 24.67
CA TYR A 374 -2.40 -12.59 23.91
C TYR A 374 -3.80 -11.99 24.03
N ASP A 375 -4.07 -11.27 25.12
CA ASP A 375 -5.37 -10.63 25.36
C ASP A 375 -5.51 -9.28 24.63
N VAL A 376 -4.40 -8.70 24.16
CA VAL A 376 -4.37 -7.35 23.54
C VAL A 376 -3.88 -7.34 22.09
N SER A 377 -3.59 -8.52 21.51
CA SER A 377 -2.99 -8.62 20.19
C SER A 377 -3.31 -9.94 19.48
N SER A 378 -3.25 -9.93 18.15
CA SER A 378 -3.46 -11.09 17.29
C SER A 378 -2.49 -11.13 16.10
N ILE A 379 -2.41 -12.26 15.41
CA ILE A 379 -1.78 -12.31 14.08
C ILE A 379 -2.69 -11.70 13.01
N ASN A 380 -2.10 -11.45 11.84
CA ASN A 380 -2.64 -10.49 10.88
C ASN A 380 -3.73 -11.05 9.95
N ASN A 381 -3.97 -12.36 9.89
CA ASN A 381 -4.96 -12.89 8.94
C ASN A 381 -6.40 -12.56 9.37
N LEU A 382 -7.30 -12.41 8.39
CA LEU A 382 -8.68 -11.94 8.63
C LEU A 382 -9.39 -12.76 9.70
N ARG A 383 -9.26 -14.10 9.68
CA ARG A 383 -9.89 -14.97 10.69
C ARG A 383 -9.46 -14.62 12.11
N ASP A 384 -8.16 -14.46 12.34
CA ASP A 384 -7.64 -14.18 13.68
C ASP A 384 -7.92 -12.75 14.13
N VAL A 385 -7.87 -11.79 13.20
CA VAL A 385 -8.23 -10.39 13.47
C VAL A 385 -9.74 -10.26 13.76
N TYR A 386 -10.58 -10.96 13.00
CA TYR A 386 -12.02 -11.01 13.20
C TYR A 386 -12.38 -11.66 14.55
N LYS A 387 -11.75 -12.81 14.86
CA LYS A 387 -11.91 -13.46 16.17
C LYS A 387 -11.49 -12.56 17.31
N PHE A 388 -10.38 -11.84 17.16
CA PHE A 388 -9.86 -10.96 18.20
C PHE A 388 -10.75 -9.73 18.45
N HIS A 389 -11.13 -8.98 17.42
CA HIS A 389 -11.90 -7.73 17.59
C HIS A 389 -13.41 -7.95 17.69
N CYS A 390 -13.95 -8.96 17.01
CA CYS A 390 -15.39 -9.18 16.92
C CYS A 390 -15.88 -10.38 17.76
N GLN A 391 -14.98 -11.19 18.33
CA GLN A 391 -15.32 -12.36 19.16
C GLN A 391 -16.18 -13.41 18.42
N GLU A 392 -15.99 -13.50 17.10
CA GLU A 392 -16.69 -14.43 16.21
C GLU A 392 -15.70 -15.22 15.33
N GLU A 393 -16.10 -16.36 14.79
CA GLU A 393 -15.22 -17.21 13.98
C GLU A 393 -15.59 -17.23 12.50
N LEU A 394 -14.56 -17.25 11.65
CA LEU A 394 -14.67 -17.50 10.21
C LEU A 394 -14.28 -18.94 9.87
N ASN A 395 -15.07 -19.58 9.01
CA ASN A 395 -14.76 -20.90 8.47
C ASN A 395 -13.67 -20.79 7.40
N LYS A 396 -12.73 -21.74 7.39
CA LYS A 396 -11.62 -21.81 6.43
C LYS A 396 -11.87 -22.77 5.26
N SER A 397 -12.87 -23.63 5.35
CA SER A 397 -12.94 -24.83 4.50
C SER A 397 -13.14 -24.52 3.02
N GLU A 398 -13.87 -23.46 2.71
CA GLU A 398 -14.25 -23.06 1.36
C GLU A 398 -13.08 -22.50 0.56
N ARG A 399 -12.17 -21.77 1.22
CA ARG A 399 -10.98 -21.15 0.61
C ARG A 399 -10.07 -22.16 -0.10
N ASN A 400 -10.03 -23.40 0.38
CA ASN A 400 -9.14 -24.43 -0.17
C ASN A 400 -9.44 -24.72 -1.65
N LEU A 401 -10.67 -24.52 -2.12
CA LEU A 401 -11.01 -24.69 -3.53
C LEU A 401 -10.31 -23.65 -4.44
N PHE A 402 -10.06 -22.43 -3.96
CA PHE A 402 -9.29 -21.42 -4.70
C PHE A 402 -7.78 -21.64 -4.64
N VAL A 403 -7.29 -22.52 -3.76
CA VAL A 403 -5.86 -22.78 -3.58
C VAL A 403 -5.46 -24.08 -4.28
N ASP A 404 -6.19 -25.15 -4.01
CA ASP A 404 -5.84 -26.52 -4.42
C ASP A 404 -6.78 -27.06 -5.52
N GLY A 405 -7.88 -26.36 -5.81
CA GLY A 405 -8.90 -26.80 -6.76
C GLY A 405 -8.63 -26.40 -8.20
N SER A 406 -9.57 -26.76 -9.07
CA SER A 406 -9.60 -26.43 -10.50
C SER A 406 -10.74 -25.47 -10.84
N LEU A 407 -10.74 -24.90 -12.06
CA LEU A 407 -11.87 -24.11 -12.55
C LEU A 407 -13.15 -24.96 -12.60
N GLU A 408 -13.02 -26.22 -12.99
CA GLU A 408 -14.08 -27.22 -12.99
C GLU A 408 -14.71 -27.39 -11.60
N ASP A 409 -13.89 -27.46 -10.55
CA ASP A 409 -14.38 -27.57 -9.17
C ASP A 409 -15.14 -26.33 -8.71
N ILE A 410 -14.70 -25.15 -9.14
CA ILE A 410 -15.34 -23.87 -8.79
C ILE A 410 -16.70 -23.73 -9.47
N VAL A 411 -16.82 -24.10 -10.75
CA VAL A 411 -18.05 -23.87 -11.54
C VAL A 411 -19.17 -24.89 -11.31
N LYS A 412 -18.92 -25.96 -10.55
CA LYS A 412 -19.96 -26.91 -10.13
C LYS A 412 -21.11 -26.18 -9.43
N ASP A 413 -22.34 -26.56 -9.76
CA ASP A 413 -23.54 -25.86 -9.27
C ASP A 413 -23.67 -25.92 -7.74
N GLU A 414 -23.16 -26.97 -7.07
CA GLU A 414 -23.11 -27.02 -5.61
C GLU A 414 -22.03 -26.13 -4.96
N ASN A 415 -20.98 -25.77 -5.71
CA ASN A 415 -19.82 -25.06 -5.16
C ASN A 415 -19.87 -23.56 -5.41
N LEU A 416 -20.23 -23.11 -6.62
CA LEU A 416 -20.18 -21.70 -7.01
C LEU A 416 -20.99 -20.77 -6.07
N PRO A 417 -22.27 -21.03 -5.76
CA PRO A 417 -23.03 -20.18 -4.83
C PRO A 417 -22.45 -20.20 -3.40
N ARG A 418 -21.94 -21.33 -2.93
CA ARG A 418 -21.25 -21.44 -1.64
C ARG A 418 -19.97 -20.60 -1.59
N LEU A 419 -19.19 -20.61 -2.68
CA LEU A 419 -17.97 -19.83 -2.81
C LEU A 419 -18.25 -18.32 -2.88
N ILE A 420 -19.30 -17.90 -3.59
CA ILE A 420 -19.76 -16.50 -3.58
C ILE A 420 -20.16 -16.07 -2.16
N THR A 421 -20.90 -16.94 -1.46
CA THR A 421 -21.30 -16.69 -0.07
C THR A 421 -20.11 -16.60 0.86
N TYR A 422 -19.08 -17.43 0.66
CA TYR A 422 -17.82 -17.34 1.38
C TYR A 422 -17.16 -15.96 1.18
N CYS A 423 -17.01 -15.51 -0.07
CA CYS A 423 -16.45 -14.17 -0.37
C CYS A 423 -17.29 -13.06 0.29
N ALA A 424 -18.62 -13.17 0.24
CA ALA A 424 -19.52 -12.21 0.89
C ALA A 424 -19.36 -12.22 2.43
N ARG A 425 -19.12 -13.38 3.05
CA ARG A 425 -18.85 -13.49 4.50
C ARG A 425 -17.52 -12.81 4.86
N ASP A 426 -16.49 -12.91 4.04
CA ASP A 426 -15.21 -12.24 4.25
C ASP A 426 -15.33 -10.72 4.12
N VAL A 427 -16.11 -10.21 3.16
CA VAL A 427 -16.48 -8.79 3.09
C VAL A 427 -17.21 -8.32 4.35
N ARG A 428 -18.19 -9.10 4.84
CA ARG A 428 -18.91 -8.79 6.09
C ARG A 428 -17.98 -8.74 7.28
N ALA A 429 -17.09 -9.71 7.41
CA ALA A 429 -16.13 -9.78 8.49
C ALA A 429 -15.14 -8.61 8.43
N THR A 430 -14.65 -8.27 7.23
CA THR A 430 -13.80 -7.11 7.00
C THR A 430 -14.48 -5.82 7.44
N HIS A 431 -15.75 -5.62 7.10
CA HIS A 431 -16.53 -4.47 7.58
C HIS A 431 -16.61 -4.44 9.10
N ARG A 432 -16.97 -5.55 9.74
CA ARG A 432 -17.06 -5.63 11.21
C ARG A 432 -15.73 -5.34 11.90
N VAL A 433 -14.62 -5.87 11.37
CA VAL A 433 -13.26 -5.50 11.84
C VAL A 433 -13.07 -4.00 11.69
N PHE A 434 -13.35 -3.44 10.52
CA PHE A 434 -13.19 -2.02 10.23
C PHE A 434 -13.94 -1.12 11.24
N LYS A 435 -15.19 -1.46 11.56
CA LYS A 435 -16.00 -0.75 12.57
C LYS A 435 -15.30 -0.63 13.93
N VAL A 436 -14.54 -1.66 14.33
CA VAL A 436 -13.83 -1.69 15.62
C VAL A 436 -12.45 -1.04 15.52
N VAL A 437 -11.67 -1.38 14.48
CA VAL A 437 -10.25 -0.97 14.42
C VAL A 437 -10.06 0.47 13.96
N PHE A 438 -10.95 1.00 13.12
CA PHE A 438 -10.78 2.33 12.56
C PHE A 438 -10.93 3.45 13.60
N PRO A 439 -11.97 3.47 14.46
CA PRO A 439 -12.06 4.45 15.55
C PRO A 439 -10.85 4.37 16.49
N ARG A 440 -10.43 3.15 16.86
CA ARG A 440 -9.26 2.91 17.71
C ARG A 440 -7.96 3.41 17.08
N PHE A 441 -7.81 3.28 15.76
CA PHE A 441 -6.67 3.85 15.04
C PHE A 441 -6.62 5.37 15.19
N LEU A 442 -7.76 6.06 15.08
CA LEU A 442 -7.82 7.51 15.26
C LEU A 442 -7.48 7.94 16.70
N GLU A 443 -7.77 7.11 17.70
CA GLU A 443 -7.37 7.35 19.10
C GLU A 443 -5.87 7.14 19.32
N VAL A 444 -5.29 6.07 18.78
CA VAL A 444 -3.86 5.75 18.91
C VAL A 444 -2.99 6.68 18.08
N CYS A 445 -3.47 7.10 16.92
CA CYS A 445 -2.79 7.97 15.96
C CYS A 445 -3.61 9.24 15.67
N PRO A 446 -3.75 10.16 16.66
CA PRO A 446 -4.67 11.30 16.55
C PRO A 446 -4.20 12.40 15.60
N HIS A 447 -2.91 12.43 15.25
CA HIS A 447 -2.38 13.44 14.34
C HIS A 447 -2.88 13.17 12.91
N PRO A 448 -3.47 14.15 12.21
CA PRO A 448 -4.11 13.93 10.90
C PRO A 448 -3.17 13.46 9.80
N VAL A 449 -1.89 13.83 9.90
CA VAL A 449 -0.84 13.35 8.99
C VAL A 449 -0.72 11.82 9.01
N SER A 450 -0.99 11.14 10.13
CA SER A 450 -0.96 9.68 10.19
C SER A 450 -2.01 9.07 9.25
N PHE A 451 -3.24 9.57 9.28
CA PHE A 451 -4.30 9.11 8.39
C PHE A 451 -4.07 9.55 6.93
N ALA A 452 -3.65 10.81 6.71
CA ALA A 452 -3.31 11.30 5.38
C ALA A 452 -2.20 10.46 4.73
N GLY A 453 -1.15 10.15 5.49
CA GLY A 453 -0.03 9.32 5.06
C GLY A 453 -0.47 7.90 4.73
N MET A 454 -1.29 7.27 5.58
CA MET A 454 -1.84 5.94 5.32
C MET A 454 -2.62 5.89 4.01
N ILE A 455 -3.51 6.86 3.79
CA ILE A 455 -4.27 6.96 2.53
C ILE A 455 -3.34 7.15 1.34
N CYS A 456 -2.33 8.03 1.44
CA CYS A 456 -1.41 8.27 0.33
C CYS A 456 -0.58 7.02 -0.01
N MET A 457 -0.08 6.31 1.01
CA MET A 457 0.69 5.07 0.84
C MET A 457 -0.15 3.95 0.23
N GLY A 458 -1.44 3.86 0.59
CA GLY A 458 -2.38 2.89 0.01
C GLY A 458 -2.64 3.09 -1.49
N ASN A 459 -2.30 4.26 -2.05
CA ASN A 459 -2.53 4.62 -3.46
C ASN A 459 -1.22 4.74 -4.28
N MET A 460 -0.10 4.21 -3.79
CA MET A 460 1.15 4.25 -4.53
C MET A 460 1.08 3.37 -5.79
N PHE A 461 1.78 3.79 -6.84
CA PHE A 461 1.98 3.02 -8.07
C PHE A 461 3.47 3.00 -8.42
N LEU A 462 3.90 1.93 -9.07
CA LEU A 462 5.25 1.82 -9.63
C LEU A 462 5.13 1.81 -11.15
N THR A 463 5.76 2.79 -11.80
CA THR A 463 5.79 2.83 -13.26
C THR A 463 6.83 1.84 -13.77
N THR A 464 6.41 0.86 -14.56
CA THR A 464 7.30 -0.04 -15.31
C THR A 464 7.26 0.32 -16.80
N ASN A 465 8.16 -0.29 -17.57
CA ASN A 465 8.16 -0.23 -19.02
C ASN A 465 8.38 -1.64 -19.58
N ARG A 466 8.33 -1.80 -20.91
CA ARG A 466 8.54 -3.11 -21.57
C ARG A 466 9.92 -3.72 -21.33
N GLY A 467 10.92 -2.94 -20.93
CA GLY A 467 12.23 -3.46 -20.57
C GLY A 467 12.22 -4.22 -19.23
N TRP A 468 11.10 -4.20 -18.50
CA TRP A 468 10.94 -5.04 -17.30
C TRP A 468 10.90 -6.53 -17.64
N ASP A 469 10.28 -6.90 -18.76
CA ASP A 469 10.23 -8.28 -19.23
C ASP A 469 11.64 -8.77 -19.61
N ASP A 470 12.37 -7.96 -20.39
CA ASP A 470 13.78 -8.22 -20.74
C ASP A 470 14.66 -8.37 -19.48
N TYR A 471 14.41 -7.56 -18.44
CA TYR A 471 15.12 -7.63 -17.18
C TYR A 471 14.85 -8.94 -16.44
N ILE A 472 13.58 -9.37 -16.36
CA ILE A 472 13.20 -10.65 -15.73
C ILE A 472 13.85 -11.81 -16.47
N GLU A 473 13.72 -11.86 -17.80
CA GLU A 473 14.30 -12.92 -18.62
C GLU A 473 15.83 -12.99 -18.48
N SER A 474 16.49 -11.83 -18.51
CA SER A 474 17.95 -11.74 -18.37
C SER A 474 18.41 -12.18 -16.98
N ALA A 475 17.72 -11.76 -15.92
CA ALA A 475 18.04 -12.15 -14.54
C ALA A 475 17.88 -13.66 -14.34
N GLU A 476 16.79 -14.24 -14.84
CA GLU A 476 16.51 -15.68 -14.78
C GLU A 476 17.55 -16.49 -15.57
N SER A 477 17.94 -16.02 -16.76
CA SER A 477 18.98 -16.66 -17.57
C SER A 477 20.32 -16.73 -16.84
N ILE A 478 20.73 -15.63 -16.18
CA ILE A 478 21.97 -15.60 -15.40
C ILE A 478 21.88 -16.52 -14.18
N TYR A 479 20.75 -16.53 -13.48
CA TYR A 479 20.51 -17.41 -12.34
C TYR A 479 20.66 -18.88 -12.74
N ARG A 480 19.98 -19.32 -13.81
CA ARG A 480 20.07 -20.70 -14.32
C ARG A 480 21.49 -21.07 -14.71
N LYS A 481 22.19 -20.18 -15.43
CA LYS A 481 23.59 -20.40 -15.81
C LYS A 481 24.49 -20.58 -14.59
N GLN A 482 24.29 -19.79 -13.53
CA GLN A 482 25.06 -19.92 -12.29
C GLN A 482 24.74 -21.23 -11.57
N LEU A 483 23.46 -21.61 -11.50
CA LEU A 483 23.01 -22.86 -10.92
C LEU A 483 23.65 -24.06 -11.63
N GLU A 484 23.55 -24.11 -12.96
CA GLU A 484 24.17 -25.15 -13.80
C GLU A 484 25.69 -25.23 -13.61
N SER A 485 26.36 -24.09 -13.44
CA SER A 485 27.82 -24.04 -13.22
C SER A 485 28.28 -24.55 -11.85
N ILE A 486 27.37 -24.63 -10.87
CA ILE A 486 27.65 -25.17 -9.53
C ILE A 486 27.33 -26.67 -9.48
N GLU A 487 26.36 -27.12 -10.28
CA GLU A 487 25.95 -28.52 -10.38
C GLU A 487 26.89 -29.39 -11.25
N LEU A 488 27.70 -28.76 -12.10
CA LEU A 488 28.78 -29.36 -12.90
C LEU A 488 30.14 -29.28 -12.19
#